data_AF-A0A7V3WH20-F1
#
_entry.id   AF-A0A7V3WH20-F1
#
_cell.length_a   1.000
_cell.length_b   1.000
_cell.length_c   1.000
_cell.angle_alpha   90.00
_cell.angle_beta   90.00
_cell.angle_gamma   90.00
#
_symmetry.space_group_name_H-M   'P 1'
#
loop_
_entity.id
_entity.type
_entity.pdbx_description
1 polymer ?
#
loop_
_entity_poly.entity_id
_entity_poly.type
_entity_poly.pdbx_seq_one_letter_code
_entity_poly.pdbx_strand_id
1 'polypeptide(L)'
;QKQYEGFYHIDSKEGEWNRGSGEAPNLGYKIRYKEGYFPVPPTDSLCEIRREMLLTLEKLGIQCEAEHHEVATGGQSEIDMRYAPLVEMGDNLLWFKYVVKNVAKKHNKTVTFMPKPIFDDNGSGMHVHVSIWKAGKPIFAGDKYGGLSEIALWAIGGILRHAPAIAAFTNPTTNSYRRLVPGFEAPVNLAYSSRNRSAAVRIPMYSPSPKSKRIEYRPPDPSCNGYLAFSAILMAALDGIQQRIDPGAPLDKDIYGLSPQELADVPKMPASLEEALLALKKDHDFLLKGDVFTKDVIDMWIEYKMAREVNEIRLRPVPYEFCLYYDI
;
A
#
# COMPACT_ATOMS: atom_id res chain seq x y z
N GLN A 1 -25.42 -5.88 3.63
CA GLN A 1 -25.88 -6.43 4.92
C GLN A 1 -27.31 -5.97 5.14
N LYS A 2 -28.23 -6.90 5.36
CA LYS A 2 -29.57 -6.59 5.84
C LYS A 2 -29.53 -6.59 7.36
N GLN A 3 -30.61 -6.16 8.00
CA GLN A 3 -30.71 -6.15 9.47
C GLN A 3 -30.52 -7.55 10.09
N TYR A 4 -30.78 -8.62 9.35
CA TYR A 4 -30.75 -10.00 9.83
C TYR A 4 -29.70 -10.90 9.16
N GLU A 5 -28.93 -10.41 8.18
CA GLU A 5 -27.90 -11.22 7.50
C GLU A 5 -26.74 -10.37 6.94
N GLY A 6 -25.52 -10.88 7.09
CA GLY A 6 -24.31 -10.31 6.51
C GLY A 6 -23.22 -11.37 6.36
N PHE A 7 -22.73 -11.56 5.14
CA PHE A 7 -21.57 -12.41 4.85
C PHE A 7 -20.84 -11.86 3.63
N TYR A 8 -19.59 -12.29 3.46
CA TYR A 8 -18.86 -12.17 2.21
C TYR A 8 -18.26 -13.53 1.86
N HIS A 9 -18.10 -13.79 0.57
CA HIS A 9 -17.44 -14.99 0.08
C HIS A 9 -16.67 -14.61 -1.17
N ILE A 10 -15.41 -15.02 -1.21
CA ILE A 10 -14.54 -14.93 -2.38
C ILE A 10 -14.13 -16.34 -2.77
N ASP A 11 -13.91 -16.55 -4.06
CA ASP A 11 -13.48 -17.84 -4.55
C ASP A 11 -12.47 -17.70 -5.69
N SER A 12 -11.54 -18.65 -5.76
CA SER A 12 -10.49 -18.72 -6.76
C SER A 12 -10.01 -20.14 -6.93
N LYS A 13 -9.75 -20.54 -8.18
CA LYS A 13 -9.23 -21.89 -8.51
C LYS A 13 -7.87 -22.18 -7.89
N GLU A 14 -7.07 -21.16 -7.57
CA GLU A 14 -5.78 -21.30 -6.90
C GLU A 14 -5.89 -21.39 -5.38
N GLY A 15 -7.04 -20.98 -4.82
CA GLY A 15 -7.25 -20.87 -3.39
C GLY A 15 -7.03 -22.20 -2.65
N GLU A 16 -6.30 -22.13 -1.54
CA GLU A 16 -6.03 -23.30 -0.70
C GLU A 16 -7.32 -24.02 -0.24
N TRP A 17 -8.39 -23.26 0.00
CA TRP A 17 -9.71 -23.76 0.40
C TRP A 17 -10.35 -24.70 -0.64
N ASN A 18 -9.89 -24.71 -1.90
CA ASN A 18 -10.40 -25.58 -2.96
C ASN A 18 -9.63 -26.89 -3.15
N ARG A 19 -8.66 -27.23 -2.29
CA ARG A 19 -7.90 -28.49 -2.37
C ARG A 19 -8.76 -29.74 -2.31
N GLY A 20 -9.75 -29.74 -1.42
CA GLY A 20 -10.73 -30.82 -1.26
C GLY A 20 -12.02 -30.59 -2.04
N SER A 21 -12.08 -29.60 -2.94
CA SER A 21 -13.30 -29.32 -3.70
C SER A 21 -13.66 -30.51 -4.59
N GLY A 22 -14.97 -30.74 -4.76
CA GLY A 22 -15.52 -31.74 -5.67
C GLY A 22 -15.45 -31.34 -7.15
N GLU A 23 -14.64 -30.33 -7.52
CA GLU A 23 -14.40 -29.98 -8.92
C GLU A 23 -13.87 -31.22 -9.66
N ALA A 24 -14.48 -31.55 -10.80
CA ALA A 24 -14.11 -32.72 -11.58
C ALA A 24 -13.69 -32.30 -13.01
N PRO A 25 -12.40 -32.44 -13.40
CA PRO A 25 -11.28 -32.92 -12.58
C PRO A 25 -10.67 -31.82 -11.68
N ASN A 26 -10.33 -32.17 -10.43
CA ASN A 26 -9.45 -31.36 -9.58
C ASN A 26 -8.00 -31.68 -9.93
N LEU A 27 -7.34 -30.76 -10.63
CA LEU A 27 -5.98 -30.95 -11.14
C LEU A 27 -4.89 -30.69 -10.07
N GLY A 28 -5.24 -30.41 -8.82
CA GLY A 28 -4.29 -30.02 -7.78
C GLY A 28 -3.79 -28.59 -7.95
N TYR A 29 -2.49 -28.37 -7.70
CA TYR A 29 -1.78 -27.08 -7.88
C TYR A 29 -2.44 -25.87 -7.20
N LYS A 30 -3.00 -26.07 -6.00
CA LYS A 30 -3.55 -25.01 -5.15
C LYS A 30 -2.45 -24.40 -4.30
N ILE A 31 -2.29 -23.08 -4.34
CA ILE A 31 -1.22 -22.35 -3.66
C ILE A 31 -1.54 -22.31 -2.15
N ARG A 32 -0.56 -22.63 -1.29
CA ARG A 32 -0.73 -22.50 0.18
C ARG A 32 -0.78 -21.03 0.57
N TYR A 33 -1.43 -20.72 1.69
CA TYR A 33 -1.34 -19.40 2.30
C TYR A 33 0.12 -18.97 2.42
N LYS A 34 0.42 -17.74 1.99
CA LYS A 34 1.74 -17.12 2.01
C LYS A 34 2.83 -17.81 1.15
N GLU A 35 2.48 -18.73 0.26
CA GLU A 35 3.44 -19.46 -0.60
C GLU A 35 3.25 -19.18 -2.12
N GLY A 36 2.58 -18.08 -2.48
CA GLY A 36 2.34 -17.69 -3.87
C GLY A 36 3.47 -16.92 -4.54
N TYR A 37 4.60 -16.69 -3.88
CA TYR A 37 5.64 -15.81 -4.41
C TYR A 37 6.50 -16.50 -5.49
N PHE A 38 6.33 -16.08 -6.75
CA PHE A 38 7.04 -16.60 -7.94
C PHE A 38 6.97 -18.12 -8.24
N PRO A 39 5.86 -18.84 -8.02
CA PRO A 39 5.73 -20.19 -8.56
C PRO A 39 5.65 -20.14 -10.10
N VAL A 40 6.13 -21.20 -10.75
CA VAL A 40 5.97 -21.37 -12.20
C VAL A 40 4.64 -22.09 -12.52
N PRO A 41 4.12 -21.98 -13.75
CA PRO A 41 3.04 -22.84 -14.21
C PRO A 41 3.39 -24.33 -14.05
N PRO A 42 2.43 -25.21 -13.72
CA PRO A 42 0.99 -24.95 -13.66
C PRO A 42 0.48 -24.44 -12.29
N THR A 43 1.35 -24.20 -11.31
CA THR A 43 0.96 -23.60 -10.01
C THR A 43 0.46 -22.17 -10.18
N ASP A 44 1.18 -21.37 -10.96
CA ASP A 44 0.72 -20.05 -11.40
C ASP A 44 -0.21 -20.20 -12.62
N SER A 45 -1.52 -20.10 -12.38
CA SER A 45 -2.54 -20.19 -13.42
C SER A 45 -2.89 -18.84 -14.05
N LEU A 46 -2.27 -17.76 -13.58
CA LEU A 46 -2.60 -16.39 -13.96
C LEU A 46 -1.54 -15.72 -14.85
N CYS A 47 -0.44 -16.39 -15.16
CA CYS A 47 0.63 -15.85 -16.02
C CYS A 47 0.11 -15.26 -17.34
N GLU A 48 -0.73 -15.98 -18.08
CA GLU A 48 -1.24 -15.52 -19.38
C GLU A 48 -2.17 -14.30 -19.26
N ILE A 49 -3.02 -14.24 -18.22
CA ILE A 49 -3.88 -13.08 -18.01
C ILE A 49 -3.08 -11.85 -17.57
N ARG A 50 -2.06 -12.01 -16.72
CA ARG A 50 -1.16 -10.92 -16.34
C ARG A 50 -0.39 -10.38 -17.54
N ARG A 51 0.09 -11.25 -18.42
CA ARG A 51 0.74 -10.86 -19.67
C ARG A 51 -0.19 -10.06 -20.57
N GLU A 52 -1.46 -10.45 -20.71
CA GLU A 52 -2.42 -9.66 -21.48
C GLU A 52 -2.67 -8.28 -20.85
N MET A 53 -2.75 -8.20 -19.51
CA MET A 53 -2.87 -6.93 -18.79
C MET A 53 -1.66 -6.03 -19.07
N LEU A 54 -0.45 -6.54 -18.90
CA LEU A 54 0.80 -5.82 -19.16
C LEU A 54 0.87 -5.32 -20.60
N LEU A 55 0.67 -6.19 -21.59
CA LEU A 55 0.72 -5.81 -23.00
C LEU A 55 -0.37 -4.79 -23.37
N THR A 56 -1.51 -4.80 -22.67
CA THR A 56 -2.56 -3.80 -22.85
C THR A 56 -2.17 -2.45 -22.27
N LEU A 57 -1.49 -2.42 -21.12
CA LEU A 57 -0.94 -1.20 -20.53
C LEU A 57 0.14 -0.57 -21.44
N GLU A 58 1.04 -1.39 -21.99
CA GLU A 58 2.08 -0.91 -22.91
C GLU A 58 1.49 -0.30 -24.18
N LYS A 59 0.39 -0.88 -24.72
CA LYS A 59 -0.34 -0.29 -25.86
C LYS A 59 -0.94 1.09 -25.56
N LEU A 60 -1.22 1.39 -24.29
CA LEU A 60 -1.69 2.69 -23.84
C LEU A 60 -0.53 3.66 -23.52
N GLY A 61 0.72 3.24 -23.71
CA GLY A 61 1.91 4.04 -23.42
C GLY A 61 2.40 3.95 -21.97
N ILE A 62 1.80 3.08 -21.15
CA ILE A 62 2.25 2.84 -19.78
C ILE A 62 3.36 1.80 -19.81
N GLN A 63 4.59 2.22 -19.58
CA GLN A 63 5.73 1.31 -19.56
C GLN A 63 5.70 0.45 -18.29
N CYS A 64 5.70 -0.86 -18.45
CA CYS A 64 5.82 -1.83 -17.36
C CYS A 64 7.26 -2.36 -17.25
N GLU A 65 7.69 -2.72 -16.05
CA GLU A 65 9.05 -3.23 -15.78
C GLU A 65 9.07 -4.72 -15.47
N ALA A 66 8.06 -5.23 -14.75
CA ALA A 66 7.94 -6.63 -14.39
C ALA A 66 6.47 -7.03 -14.16
N GLU A 67 6.21 -8.34 -14.19
CA GLU A 67 4.96 -8.94 -13.72
C GLU A 67 5.28 -10.22 -12.97
N HIS A 68 4.51 -10.54 -11.94
CA HIS A 68 4.61 -11.82 -11.24
C HIS A 68 3.40 -12.13 -10.37
N HIS A 69 3.31 -13.40 -9.98
CA HIS A 69 2.44 -13.82 -8.89
C HIS A 69 3.01 -13.35 -7.55
N GLU A 70 2.13 -12.88 -6.67
CA GLU A 70 2.44 -12.33 -5.36
C GLU A 70 2.19 -13.33 -4.22
N VAL A 71 2.54 -12.97 -2.99
CA VAL A 71 2.65 -13.91 -1.87
C VAL A 71 1.34 -14.65 -1.53
N ALA A 72 0.18 -14.00 -1.59
CA ALA A 72 -1.08 -14.61 -1.15
C ALA A 72 -1.68 -15.61 -2.15
N THR A 73 -2.35 -16.62 -1.62
CA THR A 73 -3.15 -17.56 -2.42
C THR A 73 -4.36 -16.87 -3.06
N GLY A 74 -5.04 -17.58 -3.95
CA GLY A 74 -6.26 -17.08 -4.58
C GLY A 74 -6.03 -16.05 -5.67
N GLY A 75 -4.78 -15.87 -6.12
CA GLY A 75 -4.45 -15.12 -7.33
C GLY A 75 -3.88 -13.72 -7.10
N GLN A 76 -3.15 -13.49 -6.00
CA GLN A 76 -2.47 -12.21 -5.81
C GLN A 76 -1.41 -12.01 -6.89
N SER A 77 -1.28 -10.80 -7.41
CA SER A 77 -0.40 -10.52 -8.54
C SER A 77 0.05 -9.07 -8.55
N GLU A 78 1.25 -8.83 -9.10
CA GLU A 78 1.86 -7.51 -9.25
C GLU A 78 2.29 -7.29 -10.71
N ILE A 79 2.12 -6.06 -11.18
CA ILE A 79 2.69 -5.55 -12.42
C ILE A 79 3.33 -4.20 -12.09
N ASP A 80 4.64 -4.12 -12.22
CA ASP A 80 5.41 -2.92 -11.94
C ASP A 80 5.31 -1.93 -13.09
N MET A 81 4.97 -0.69 -12.77
CA MET A 81 5.02 0.42 -13.72
C MET A 81 6.31 1.19 -13.56
N ARG A 82 6.89 1.63 -14.68
CA ARG A 82 7.96 2.61 -14.67
C ARG A 82 7.45 3.92 -14.05
N TYR A 83 8.29 4.55 -13.25
CA TYR A 83 7.97 5.83 -12.63
C TYR A 83 7.63 6.91 -13.68
N ALA A 84 6.75 7.82 -13.30
CA ALA A 84 6.37 8.99 -14.08
C ALA A 84 6.31 10.24 -13.19
N PRO A 85 6.26 11.47 -13.76
CA PRO A 85 5.91 12.68 -13.01
C PRO A 85 4.59 12.53 -12.24
N LEU A 86 4.42 13.27 -11.14
CA LEU A 86 3.35 13.05 -10.15
C LEU A 86 1.94 12.91 -10.75
N VAL A 87 1.55 13.83 -11.63
CA VAL A 87 0.20 13.84 -12.23
C VAL A 87 0.03 12.64 -13.17
N GLU A 88 1.02 12.42 -14.05
CA GLU A 88 1.02 11.29 -14.99
C GLU A 88 1.02 9.94 -14.26
N MET A 89 1.71 9.83 -13.11
CA MET A 89 1.65 8.63 -12.29
C MET A 89 0.25 8.42 -11.69
N GLY A 90 -0.45 9.51 -11.34
CA GLY A 90 -1.86 9.48 -10.94
C GLY A 90 -2.77 8.95 -12.05
N ASP A 91 -2.57 9.42 -13.28
CA ASP A 91 -3.28 8.96 -14.48
C ASP A 91 -2.99 7.48 -14.75
N ASN A 92 -1.72 7.08 -14.69
CA ASN A 92 -1.27 5.70 -14.89
C ASN A 92 -1.92 4.76 -13.87
N LEU A 93 -2.05 5.17 -12.60
CA LEU A 93 -2.73 4.36 -11.59
C LEU A 93 -4.22 4.12 -11.91
N LEU A 94 -4.92 5.11 -12.46
CA LEU A 94 -6.32 4.95 -12.87
C LEU A 94 -6.44 4.00 -14.06
N TRP A 95 -5.62 4.22 -15.10
CA TRP A 95 -5.56 3.33 -16.26
C TRP A 95 -5.19 1.90 -15.88
N PHE A 96 -4.23 1.74 -14.98
CA PHE A 96 -3.83 0.45 -14.43
C PHE A 96 -5.01 -0.32 -13.87
N LYS A 97 -5.74 0.29 -12.92
CA LYS A 97 -6.92 -0.32 -12.31
C LYS A 97 -8.00 -0.62 -13.34
N TYR A 98 -8.21 0.25 -14.32
CA TYR A 98 -9.19 0.07 -15.37
C TYR A 98 -8.85 -1.12 -16.28
N VAL A 99 -7.62 -1.16 -16.81
CA VAL A 99 -7.17 -2.24 -17.71
C VAL A 99 -7.22 -3.58 -16.99
N VAL A 100 -6.64 -3.68 -15.80
CA VAL A 100 -6.60 -4.94 -15.04
C VAL A 100 -8.01 -5.47 -14.77
N LYS A 101 -8.96 -4.62 -14.34
CA LYS A 101 -10.34 -5.04 -14.11
C LYS A 101 -11.05 -5.50 -15.39
N ASN A 102 -10.84 -4.82 -16.51
CA ASN A 102 -11.52 -5.14 -17.77
C ASN A 102 -10.93 -6.38 -18.46
N VAL A 103 -9.60 -6.56 -18.43
CA VAL A 103 -8.96 -7.80 -18.90
C VAL A 103 -9.39 -8.97 -18.03
N ALA A 104 -9.42 -8.81 -16.69
CA ALA A 104 -9.99 -9.82 -15.80
C ALA A 104 -11.42 -10.21 -16.19
N LYS A 105 -12.28 -9.21 -16.44
CA LYS A 105 -13.66 -9.45 -16.85
C LYS A 105 -13.77 -10.19 -18.18
N LYS A 106 -12.92 -9.89 -19.16
CA LYS A 106 -12.83 -10.59 -20.46
C LYS A 106 -12.50 -12.07 -20.29
N HIS A 107 -11.73 -12.42 -19.26
CA HIS A 107 -11.37 -13.79 -18.90
C HIS A 107 -12.34 -14.44 -17.89
N ASN A 108 -13.56 -13.89 -17.73
CA ASN A 108 -14.57 -14.35 -16.76
C ASN A 108 -14.07 -14.37 -15.31
N LYS A 109 -13.15 -13.46 -14.95
CA LYS A 109 -12.67 -13.24 -13.58
C LYS A 109 -13.10 -11.87 -13.08
N THR A 110 -12.88 -11.64 -11.80
CA THR A 110 -12.98 -10.31 -11.18
C THR A 110 -11.68 -10.03 -10.45
N VAL A 111 -11.24 -8.77 -10.45
CA VAL A 111 -10.07 -8.31 -9.70
C VAL A 111 -10.52 -7.26 -8.69
N THR A 112 -9.93 -7.34 -7.49
CA THR A 112 -10.05 -6.32 -6.46
C THR A 112 -8.67 -5.76 -6.12
N PHE A 113 -8.64 -4.47 -5.82
CA PHE A 113 -7.47 -3.76 -5.28
C PHE A 113 -7.67 -3.46 -3.79
N MET A 114 -8.59 -4.16 -3.13
CA MET A 114 -8.81 -3.93 -1.70
C MET A 114 -7.56 -4.33 -0.89
N PRO A 115 -7.20 -3.58 0.16
CA PRO A 115 -5.97 -3.82 0.90
C PRO A 115 -5.88 -5.21 1.54
N LYS A 116 -6.99 -5.78 2.01
CA LYS A 116 -7.03 -7.08 2.69
C LYS A 116 -8.29 -7.87 2.30
N PRO A 117 -8.27 -8.61 1.18
CA PRO A 117 -9.38 -9.46 0.74
C PRO A 117 -9.45 -10.79 1.51
N ILE A 118 -8.29 -11.36 1.86
CA ILE A 118 -8.15 -12.66 2.51
C ILE A 118 -7.66 -12.45 3.95
N PHE A 119 -8.36 -13.05 4.92
CA PHE A 119 -7.90 -13.09 6.30
C PHE A 119 -6.69 -14.03 6.44
N ASP A 120 -5.70 -13.62 7.23
CA ASP A 120 -4.47 -14.38 7.50
C ASP A 120 -3.61 -14.77 6.27
N ASP A 121 -3.75 -14.03 5.16
CA ASP A 121 -2.80 -14.08 4.03
C ASP A 121 -2.31 -12.68 3.67
N ASN A 122 -1.34 -12.52 2.77
CA ASN A 122 -0.78 -11.22 2.41
C ASN A 122 -1.85 -10.24 1.89
N GLY A 123 -1.69 -8.96 2.24
CA GLY A 123 -2.53 -7.88 1.73
C GLY A 123 -1.96 -7.24 0.48
N SER A 124 -2.76 -6.41 -0.21
CA SER A 124 -2.31 -5.62 -1.36
C SER A 124 -1.85 -4.24 -0.92
N GLY A 125 -0.56 -3.96 -1.12
CA GLY A 125 0.03 -2.64 -0.93
C GLY A 125 0.09 -1.83 -2.22
N MET A 126 0.47 -0.57 -2.11
CA MET A 126 0.89 0.27 -3.22
C MET A 126 2.19 0.94 -2.80
N HIS A 127 3.32 0.27 -3.04
CA HIS A 127 4.62 0.80 -2.65
C HIS A 127 4.97 2.01 -3.52
N VAL A 128 5.04 3.20 -2.92
CA VAL A 128 5.25 4.45 -3.65
C VAL A 128 6.73 4.80 -3.64
N HIS A 129 7.35 4.70 -4.82
CA HIS A 129 8.73 5.13 -5.01
C HIS A 129 8.79 6.63 -5.34
N VAL A 130 9.55 7.40 -4.56
CA VAL A 130 9.67 8.86 -4.71
C VAL A 130 11.12 9.25 -4.96
N SER A 131 11.33 10.12 -5.95
CA SER A 131 12.58 10.83 -6.18
C SER A 131 12.30 12.25 -6.66
N ILE A 132 13.12 13.21 -6.25
CA ILE A 132 13.02 14.60 -6.72
C ILE A 132 14.18 14.89 -7.66
N TRP A 133 13.87 15.63 -8.74
CA TRP A 133 14.82 16.01 -9.77
C TRP A 133 14.79 17.53 -9.96
N LYS A 134 15.95 18.13 -10.16
CA LYS A 134 16.10 19.56 -10.42
C LYS A 134 17.01 19.76 -11.62
N ALA A 135 16.52 20.48 -12.64
CA ALA A 135 17.26 20.73 -13.88
C ALA A 135 17.86 19.44 -14.49
N GLY A 136 17.07 18.36 -14.55
CA GLY A 136 17.48 17.07 -15.13
C GLY A 136 18.43 16.22 -14.27
N LYS A 137 18.75 16.63 -13.04
CA LYS A 137 19.62 15.87 -12.11
C LYS A 137 18.83 15.38 -10.89
N PRO A 138 19.01 14.11 -10.46
CA PRO A 138 18.40 13.60 -9.24
C PRO A 138 19.04 14.25 -8.03
N ILE A 139 18.24 14.71 -7.07
CA ILE A 139 18.74 15.36 -5.84
C ILE A 139 18.74 14.43 -4.62
N PHE A 140 18.22 13.21 -4.76
CA PHE A 140 18.16 12.23 -3.67
C PHE A 140 19.40 11.35 -3.56
N ALA A 141 20.27 11.33 -4.58
CA ALA A 141 21.54 10.61 -4.52
C ALA A 141 22.57 11.42 -3.72
N GLY A 142 23.33 10.74 -2.86
CA GLY A 142 24.37 11.36 -2.05
C GLY A 142 25.27 10.33 -1.35
N ASP A 143 25.92 10.77 -0.29
CA ASP A 143 26.95 10.04 0.46
C ASP A 143 26.50 9.60 1.87
N LYS A 144 25.23 9.84 2.21
CA LYS A 144 24.64 9.44 3.50
C LYS A 144 24.12 8.01 3.45
N TYR A 145 23.41 7.62 4.50
CA TYR A 145 22.85 6.29 4.66
C TYR A 145 22.11 5.80 3.40
N GLY A 146 22.39 4.58 2.94
CA GLY A 146 21.80 4.01 1.72
C GLY A 146 22.22 4.70 0.40
N GLY A 147 23.25 5.55 0.41
CA GLY A 147 23.65 6.36 -0.74
C GLY A 147 22.65 7.48 -1.05
N LEU A 148 21.94 7.93 -0.02
CA LEU A 148 21.03 9.07 -0.09
C LEU A 148 21.77 10.38 0.18
N SER A 149 21.21 11.49 -0.29
CA SER A 149 21.62 12.84 0.12
C SER A 149 20.99 13.23 1.45
N GLU A 150 21.52 14.27 2.08
CA GLU A 150 20.90 14.89 3.24
C GLU A 150 19.48 15.42 2.93
N ILE A 151 19.26 15.94 1.72
CA ILE A 151 17.93 16.35 1.24
C ILE A 151 16.94 15.18 1.26
N ALA A 152 17.37 14.00 0.82
CA ALA A 152 16.51 12.82 0.86
C ALA A 152 16.22 12.36 2.30
N LEU A 153 17.19 12.46 3.21
CA LEU A 153 16.94 12.17 4.63
C LEU A 153 15.92 13.12 5.24
N TRP A 154 16.00 14.43 4.94
CA TRP A 154 14.98 15.38 5.37
C TRP A 154 13.60 15.11 4.78
N ALA A 155 13.53 14.69 3.52
CA ALA A 155 12.27 14.24 2.91
C ALA A 155 11.68 13.03 3.65
N ILE A 156 12.52 12.05 4.04
CA ILE A 156 12.09 10.93 4.88
C ILE A 156 11.59 11.46 6.23
N GLY A 157 12.29 12.41 6.85
CA GLY A 157 11.89 12.99 8.13
C GLY A 157 10.51 13.64 8.09
N GLY A 158 10.21 14.39 7.02
CA GLY A 158 8.88 14.96 6.79
C GLY A 158 7.80 13.90 6.58
N ILE A 159 8.07 12.89 5.74
CA ILE A 159 7.14 11.77 5.51
C ILE A 159 6.84 11.03 6.82
N LEU A 160 7.86 10.71 7.63
CA LEU A 160 7.68 10.01 8.90
C LEU A 160 6.94 10.85 9.93
N ARG A 161 7.25 12.16 10.03
CA ARG A 161 6.55 13.09 10.92
C ARG A 161 5.06 13.16 10.62
N HIS A 162 4.72 13.30 9.34
CA HIS A 162 3.34 13.49 8.88
C HIS A 162 2.63 12.19 8.50
N ALA A 163 3.29 11.03 8.64
CA ALA A 163 2.75 9.73 8.26
C ALA A 163 1.34 9.45 8.85
N PRO A 164 1.06 9.76 10.13
CA PRO A 164 -0.28 9.61 10.68
C PRO A 164 -1.35 10.44 9.96
N ALA A 165 -1.03 11.67 9.56
CA ALA A 165 -1.95 12.56 8.86
C ALA A 165 -2.15 12.13 7.40
N ILE A 166 -1.07 11.86 6.66
CA ILE A 166 -1.18 11.45 5.25
C ILE A 166 -1.81 10.07 5.08
N ALA A 167 -1.81 9.22 6.12
CA ALA A 167 -2.53 7.94 6.14
C ALA A 167 -4.02 8.10 5.78
N ALA A 168 -4.63 9.24 6.12
CA ALA A 168 -6.01 9.55 5.74
C ALA A 168 -6.22 9.64 4.22
N PHE A 169 -5.16 9.85 3.44
CA PHE A 169 -5.17 9.86 1.97
C PHE A 169 -4.54 8.60 1.36
N THR A 170 -3.47 8.08 1.96
CA THR A 170 -2.73 6.91 1.43
C THR A 170 -3.33 5.57 1.82
N ASN A 171 -4.09 5.53 2.90
CA ASN A 171 -4.76 4.35 3.46
C ASN A 171 -6.24 4.65 3.78
N PRO A 172 -7.02 5.17 2.83
CA PRO A 172 -8.22 5.94 3.14
C PRO A 172 -9.47 5.08 3.35
N THR A 173 -9.33 3.80 3.69
CA THR A 173 -10.46 2.89 3.93
C THR A 173 -10.31 2.13 5.23
N THR A 174 -11.41 1.67 5.81
CA THR A 174 -11.37 0.81 7.00
C THR A 174 -10.66 -0.53 6.72
N ASN A 175 -10.70 -1.03 5.47
CA ASN A 175 -10.00 -2.25 5.06
C ASN A 175 -8.47 -2.07 4.99
N SER A 176 -7.97 -0.85 4.76
CA SER A 176 -6.54 -0.51 4.84
C SER A 176 -5.92 -0.92 6.18
N TYR A 177 -6.65 -0.71 7.27
CA TYR A 177 -6.21 -1.02 8.63
C TYR A 177 -6.37 -2.49 9.02
N ARG A 178 -6.97 -3.31 8.14
CA ARG A 178 -6.88 -4.78 8.22
C ARG A 178 -5.61 -5.32 7.54
N ARG A 179 -5.00 -4.54 6.65
CA ARG A 179 -3.66 -4.79 6.09
C ARG A 179 -2.56 -4.31 7.03
N LEU A 180 -2.68 -3.11 7.57
CA LEU A 180 -1.69 -2.48 8.47
C LEU A 180 -1.73 -3.08 9.90
N VAL A 181 -1.57 -4.39 9.99
CA VAL A 181 -1.46 -5.15 11.23
C VAL A 181 -0.11 -5.89 11.25
N PRO A 182 0.52 -6.07 12.42
CA PRO A 182 1.76 -6.84 12.51
C PRO A 182 1.64 -8.25 11.91
N GLY A 183 2.70 -8.76 11.25
CA GLY A 183 2.83 -10.18 10.85
C GLY A 183 2.72 -10.51 9.36
N PHE A 184 2.43 -9.56 8.46
CA PHE A 184 2.22 -9.80 7.01
C PHE A 184 3.06 -8.87 6.12
N GLU A 185 4.32 -8.62 6.49
CA GLU A 185 5.18 -7.58 5.86
C GLU A 185 4.59 -6.15 5.88
N ALA A 186 3.55 -5.92 6.67
CA ALA A 186 2.87 -4.63 6.74
C ALA A 186 3.72 -3.60 7.51
N PRO A 187 3.95 -2.41 6.92
CA PRO A 187 4.88 -1.42 7.48
C PRO A 187 4.21 -0.55 8.55
N VAL A 188 4.01 -1.10 9.73
CA VAL A 188 3.34 -0.41 10.85
C VAL A 188 4.26 0.50 11.65
N ASN A 189 5.57 0.30 11.56
CA ASN A 189 6.57 1.08 12.28
C ASN A 189 7.06 2.26 11.43
N LEU A 190 6.91 3.47 11.95
CA LEU A 190 7.36 4.71 11.31
C LEU A 190 8.87 4.88 11.46
N ALA A 191 9.60 4.04 10.74
CA ALA A 191 11.04 4.04 10.64
C ALA A 191 11.47 3.95 9.17
N TYR A 192 12.76 4.13 8.93
CA TYR A 192 13.38 3.89 7.63
C TYR A 192 14.53 2.90 7.70
N SER A 193 14.76 2.16 6.61
CA SER A 193 15.85 1.18 6.51
C SER A 193 16.20 0.85 5.06
N SER A 194 17.45 0.47 4.80
CA SER A 194 17.88 -0.09 3.51
C SER A 194 17.65 -1.61 3.39
N ARG A 195 17.40 -2.30 4.50
CA ARG A 195 17.29 -3.77 4.57
C ARG A 195 15.90 -4.24 5.01
N ASN A 196 15.29 -3.54 5.96
CA ASN A 196 14.09 -3.98 6.64
C ASN A 196 12.82 -3.70 5.81
N ARG A 197 12.09 -4.76 5.44
CA ARG A 197 10.84 -4.69 4.67
C ARG A 197 9.62 -4.24 5.48
N SER A 198 9.76 -4.19 6.79
CA SER A 198 8.69 -3.79 7.72
C SER A 198 8.75 -2.31 8.14
N ALA A 199 9.80 -1.59 7.71
CA ALA A 199 9.89 -0.16 7.89
C ALA A 199 8.91 0.57 6.95
N ALA A 200 8.32 1.66 7.42
CA ALA A 200 7.48 2.55 6.61
C ALA A 200 8.19 3.07 5.36
N VAL A 201 9.46 3.44 5.49
CA VAL A 201 10.27 3.88 4.34
C VAL A 201 11.42 2.92 4.11
N ARG A 202 11.47 2.34 2.92
CA ARG A 202 12.59 1.51 2.47
C ARG A 202 13.48 2.28 1.51
N ILE A 203 14.79 1.98 1.53
CA ILE A 203 15.76 2.53 0.58
C ILE A 203 16.24 1.39 -0.32
N PRO A 204 15.76 1.31 -1.58
CA PRO A 204 16.20 0.29 -2.53
C PRO A 204 17.70 0.40 -2.87
N MET A 205 18.43 -0.72 -2.72
CA MET A 205 19.89 -0.79 -2.93
C MET A 205 20.31 -1.56 -4.20
N TYR A 206 19.41 -1.68 -5.19
CA TYR A 206 19.62 -2.51 -6.38
C TYR A 206 20.68 -2.00 -7.37
N SER A 207 20.98 -0.70 -7.36
CA SER A 207 21.95 -0.09 -8.28
C SER A 207 22.71 1.05 -7.62
N PRO A 208 24.02 1.20 -7.91
CA PRO A 208 24.82 2.33 -7.46
C PRO A 208 24.53 3.62 -8.24
N SER A 209 23.75 3.56 -9.33
CA SER A 209 23.46 4.73 -10.17
C SER A 209 22.73 5.82 -9.37
N PRO A 210 23.20 7.08 -9.42
CA PRO A 210 22.48 8.21 -8.83
C PRO A 210 21.04 8.33 -9.34
N LYS A 211 20.78 7.94 -10.60
CA LYS A 211 19.45 8.01 -11.23
C LYS A 211 18.44 7.02 -10.64
N SER A 212 18.91 5.94 -10.00
CA SER A 212 18.03 4.95 -9.36
C SER A 212 17.78 5.23 -7.88
N LYS A 213 18.43 6.24 -7.29
CA LYS A 213 18.26 6.57 -5.86
C LYS A 213 16.90 7.22 -5.62
N ARG A 214 16.14 6.57 -4.72
CA ARG A 214 14.75 6.86 -4.40
C ARG A 214 14.42 6.35 -3.01
N ILE A 215 13.33 6.84 -2.45
CA ILE A 215 12.72 6.30 -1.24
C ILE A 215 11.48 5.50 -1.63
N GLU A 216 11.18 4.42 -0.92
CA GLU A 216 10.00 3.57 -1.12
C GLU A 216 9.11 3.70 0.12
N TYR A 217 8.02 4.46 0.03
CA TYR A 217 7.02 4.56 1.09
C TYR A 217 6.00 3.44 0.93
N ARG A 218 6.04 2.46 1.85
CA ARG A 218 5.32 1.18 1.77
C ARG A 218 3.91 1.16 2.39
N PRO A 219 3.55 2.05 3.35
CA PRO A 219 2.21 2.08 3.92
C PRO A 219 1.06 2.21 2.92
N PRO A 220 1.13 3.04 1.86
CA PRO A 220 -0.01 3.26 0.97
C PRO A 220 -0.57 1.96 0.40
N ASP A 221 -1.85 1.98 0.07
CA ASP A 221 -2.54 0.86 -0.55
C ASP A 221 -3.41 1.33 -1.73
N PRO A 222 -3.80 0.43 -2.64
CA PRO A 222 -4.45 0.84 -3.87
C PRO A 222 -5.94 1.16 -3.67
N SER A 223 -6.44 1.27 -2.44
CA SER A 223 -7.75 1.89 -2.17
C SER A 223 -7.73 3.42 -2.30
N CYS A 224 -6.54 4.03 -2.32
CA CYS A 224 -6.41 5.47 -2.40
C CYS A 224 -6.73 6.08 -3.78
N ASN A 225 -7.02 7.38 -3.75
CA ASN A 225 -6.95 8.24 -4.92
C ASN A 225 -5.48 8.63 -5.13
N GLY A 226 -4.89 8.24 -6.26
CA GLY A 226 -3.46 8.47 -6.56
C GLY A 226 -3.09 9.95 -6.53
N TYR A 227 -3.93 10.84 -7.05
CA TYR A 227 -3.64 12.28 -7.05
C TYR A 227 -3.52 12.84 -5.63
N LEU A 228 -4.47 12.51 -4.75
CA LEU A 228 -4.45 12.96 -3.36
C LEU A 228 -3.29 12.33 -2.58
N ALA A 229 -3.10 11.02 -2.71
CA ALA A 229 -2.04 10.30 -2.01
C ALA A 229 -0.64 10.80 -2.41
N PHE A 230 -0.36 10.91 -3.71
CA PHE A 230 0.94 11.35 -4.19
C PHE A 230 1.21 12.81 -3.86
N SER A 231 0.19 13.68 -3.92
CA SER A 231 0.31 15.08 -3.51
C SER A 231 0.60 15.19 -2.01
N ALA A 232 -0.12 14.46 -1.16
CA ALA A 232 0.10 14.47 0.29
C ALA A 232 1.51 13.97 0.66
N ILE A 233 1.99 12.90 0.01
CA ILE A 233 3.36 12.39 0.21
C ILE A 233 4.40 13.45 -0.22
N LEU A 234 4.20 14.10 -1.37
CA LEU A 234 5.11 15.14 -1.84
C LEU A 234 5.13 16.33 -0.88
N MET A 235 3.97 16.80 -0.43
CA MET A 235 3.87 17.92 0.53
C MET A 235 4.57 17.59 1.85
N ALA A 236 4.40 16.38 2.38
CA ALA A 236 5.12 15.93 3.57
C ALA A 236 6.64 15.89 3.36
N ALA A 237 7.10 15.39 2.20
CA ALA A 237 8.52 15.37 1.86
C ALA A 237 9.11 16.79 1.73
N LEU A 238 8.38 17.70 1.09
CA LEU A 238 8.80 19.10 0.93
C LEU A 238 8.86 19.82 2.26
N ASP A 239 7.90 19.59 3.16
CA ASP A 239 7.94 20.14 4.52
C ASP A 239 9.17 19.65 5.28
N GLY A 240 9.46 18.34 5.19
CA GLY A 240 10.70 17.72 5.63
C GLY A 240 11.95 18.47 5.20
N ILE A 241 12.08 18.68 3.89
CA ILE A 241 13.22 19.40 3.28
C ILE A 241 13.31 20.85 3.77
N GLN A 242 12.18 21.56 3.81
CA GLN A 242 12.14 22.98 4.20
C GLN A 242 12.51 23.18 5.66
N GLN A 243 12.00 22.33 6.55
CA GLN A 243 12.24 22.40 7.99
C GLN A 243 13.49 21.62 8.44
N ARG A 244 14.17 20.92 7.51
CA ARG A 244 15.33 20.06 7.78
C ARG A 244 15.06 19.02 8.86
N ILE A 245 13.91 18.35 8.74
CA ILE A 245 13.43 17.38 9.74
C ILE A 245 14.35 16.16 9.75
N ASP A 246 14.98 15.88 10.89
CA ASP A 246 15.78 14.66 11.07
C ASP A 246 14.85 13.44 11.17
N PRO A 247 14.99 12.40 10.31
CA PRO A 247 14.24 11.15 10.41
C PRO A 247 14.68 10.26 11.58
N GLY A 248 15.73 10.63 12.33
CA GLY A 248 16.32 9.82 13.38
C GLY A 248 17.23 8.73 12.85
N ALA A 249 17.61 7.79 13.72
CA ALA A 249 18.46 6.67 13.33
C ALA A 249 17.69 5.63 12.49
N PRO A 250 18.33 5.00 11.49
CA PRO A 250 17.70 3.94 10.70
C PRO A 250 17.46 2.68 11.55
N LEU A 251 16.39 1.95 11.24
CA LEU A 251 16.02 0.71 11.95
C LEU A 251 16.36 -0.53 11.11
N ASP A 252 17.63 -0.95 11.17
CA ASP A 252 18.17 -2.06 10.35
C ASP A 252 18.03 -3.45 10.95
N LYS A 253 17.58 -3.54 12.21
CA LYS A 253 17.26 -4.82 12.85
C LYS A 253 15.95 -5.36 12.26
N ASP A 254 15.86 -6.68 12.14
CA ASP A 254 14.58 -7.34 11.86
C ASP A 254 13.62 -7.05 13.02
N ILE A 255 12.52 -6.32 12.73
CA ILE A 255 11.58 -5.90 13.78
C ILE A 255 10.86 -7.08 14.41
N TYR A 256 10.75 -8.22 13.71
CA TYR A 256 10.06 -9.39 14.22
C TYR A 256 10.88 -10.07 15.34
N GLY A 257 12.18 -9.77 15.39
CA GLY A 257 13.08 -10.16 16.48
C GLY A 257 13.28 -9.09 17.55
N LEU A 258 12.67 -7.90 17.43
CA LEU A 258 12.77 -6.85 18.44
C LEU A 258 11.82 -7.10 19.60
N SER A 259 12.31 -6.89 20.81
CA SER A 259 11.48 -6.96 22.01
C SER A 259 10.42 -5.84 22.02
N PRO A 260 9.27 -6.03 22.72
CA PRO A 260 8.29 -4.96 22.91
C PRO A 260 8.88 -3.68 23.53
N GLN A 261 9.95 -3.81 24.31
CA GLN A 261 10.68 -2.69 24.91
C GLN A 261 11.49 -1.90 23.86
N GLU A 262 12.17 -2.58 22.94
CA GLU A 262 12.89 -1.93 21.82
C GLU A 262 11.95 -1.24 20.82
N LEU A 263 10.69 -1.68 20.75
CA LEU A 263 9.65 -1.10 19.89
C LEU A 263 8.79 -0.04 20.57
N ALA A 264 8.96 0.19 21.88
CA ALA A 264 8.10 1.10 22.64
C ALA A 264 8.23 2.56 22.16
N ASP A 265 9.44 2.96 21.80
CA ASP A 265 9.76 4.33 21.38
C ASP A 265 9.61 4.57 19.87
N VAL A 266 9.31 3.51 19.09
CA VAL A 266 9.15 3.63 17.64
C VAL A 266 7.72 4.11 17.35
N PRO A 267 7.54 5.29 16.71
CA PRO A 267 6.21 5.76 16.35
C PRO A 267 5.53 4.78 15.39
N LYS A 268 4.20 4.69 15.47
CA LYS A 268 3.42 3.71 14.71
C LYS A 268 2.41 4.40 13.79
N MET A 269 2.07 3.72 12.70
CA MET A 269 0.92 4.10 11.88
C MET A 269 -0.37 4.07 12.74
N PRO A 270 -1.37 4.92 12.42
CA PRO A 270 -2.69 4.83 13.03
C PRO A 270 -3.27 3.41 12.92
N ALA A 271 -3.94 2.95 13.96
CA ALA A 271 -4.55 1.63 14.01
C ALA A 271 -5.94 1.57 13.33
N SER A 272 -6.50 2.73 12.98
CA SER A 272 -7.80 2.83 12.32
C SER A 272 -7.88 4.04 11.38
N LEU A 273 -8.87 4.02 10.48
CA LEU A 273 -9.18 5.16 9.62
C LEU A 273 -9.57 6.37 10.45
N GLU A 274 -10.32 6.18 11.54
CA GLU A 274 -10.72 7.26 12.45
C GLU A 274 -9.50 7.96 13.05
N GLU A 275 -8.52 7.21 13.55
CA GLU A 275 -7.29 7.78 14.10
C GLU A 275 -6.50 8.58 13.04
N ALA A 276 -6.43 8.09 11.81
CA ALA A 276 -5.78 8.82 10.73
C ALA A 276 -6.52 10.11 10.35
N LEU A 277 -7.85 10.10 10.33
CA LEU A 277 -8.66 11.30 10.07
C LEU A 277 -8.50 12.34 11.20
N LEU A 278 -8.41 11.89 12.45
CA LEU A 278 -8.12 12.77 13.60
C LEU A 278 -6.70 13.32 13.55
N ALA A 279 -5.72 12.51 13.14
CA ALA A 279 -4.36 12.95 12.92
C ALA A 279 -4.29 14.00 11.80
N LEU A 280 -4.97 13.77 10.67
CA LEU A 280 -5.10 14.76 9.59
C LEU A 280 -5.71 16.07 10.09
N LYS A 281 -6.80 16.00 10.87
CA LYS A 281 -7.43 17.20 11.45
C LYS A 281 -6.45 18.00 12.30
N LYS A 282 -5.58 17.33 13.05
CA LYS A 282 -4.59 17.95 13.94
C LYS A 282 -3.35 18.46 13.21
N ASP A 283 -2.94 17.81 12.13
CA ASP A 283 -1.67 18.03 11.44
C ASP A 283 -1.91 18.11 9.92
N HIS A 284 -2.44 19.25 9.44
CA HIS A 284 -2.68 19.49 8.01
C HIS A 284 -2.05 20.78 7.47
N ASP A 285 -1.41 21.60 8.32
CA ASP A 285 -0.87 22.90 7.90
C ASP A 285 0.16 22.76 6.77
N PHE A 286 0.95 21.68 6.77
CA PHE A 286 1.92 21.41 5.70
C PHE A 286 1.25 21.20 4.33
N LEU A 287 0.00 20.71 4.29
CA LEU A 287 -0.76 20.49 3.05
C LEU A 287 -1.31 21.80 2.47
N LEU A 288 -1.54 22.81 3.32
CA LEU A 288 -2.10 24.11 2.91
C LEU A 288 -1.08 25.01 2.21
N LYS A 289 0.21 24.65 2.25
CA LYS A 289 1.27 25.45 1.63
C LYS A 289 1.07 25.56 0.11
N GLY A 290 1.03 26.79 -0.39
CA GLY A 290 0.89 27.07 -1.83
C GLY A 290 -0.47 26.68 -2.41
N ASP A 291 -1.51 26.61 -1.56
CA ASP A 291 -2.89 26.30 -1.95
C ASP A 291 -3.02 24.95 -2.70
N VAL A 292 -2.11 24.01 -2.41
CA VAL A 292 -2.12 22.66 -3.01
C VAL A 292 -3.31 21.86 -2.50
N PHE A 293 -3.53 21.88 -1.19
CA PHE A 293 -4.79 21.50 -0.57
C PHE A 293 -5.42 22.73 0.05
N THR A 294 -6.75 22.80 0.01
CA THR A 294 -7.51 23.83 0.70
C THR A 294 -8.19 23.26 1.93
N LYS A 295 -8.43 24.11 2.93
CA LYS A 295 -9.02 23.68 4.20
C LYS A 295 -10.40 23.05 4.01
N ASP A 296 -11.22 23.59 3.12
CA ASP A 296 -12.57 23.07 2.80
C ASP A 296 -12.53 21.66 2.21
N VAL A 297 -11.55 21.36 1.34
CA VAL A 297 -11.37 20.01 0.78
C VAL A 297 -10.97 19.02 1.87
N ILE A 298 -10.09 19.43 2.79
CA ILE A 298 -9.64 18.59 3.92
C ILE A 298 -10.79 18.32 4.89
N ASP A 299 -11.54 19.36 5.28
CA ASP A 299 -12.69 19.24 6.17
C ASP A 299 -13.75 18.32 5.55
N MET A 300 -14.09 18.53 4.27
CA MET A 300 -15.04 17.69 3.54
C MET A 300 -14.57 16.24 3.44
N TRP A 301 -13.28 16.00 3.19
CA TRP A 301 -12.72 14.65 3.17
C TRP A 301 -12.89 13.94 4.51
N ILE A 302 -12.57 14.62 5.61
CA ILE A 302 -12.71 14.08 6.96
C ILE A 302 -14.18 13.74 7.26
N GLU A 303 -15.09 14.67 7.00
CA GLU A 303 -16.53 14.47 7.21
C GLU A 303 -17.08 13.32 6.37
N TYR A 304 -16.73 13.27 5.09
CA TYR A 304 -17.15 12.22 4.17
C TYR A 304 -16.68 10.85 4.63
N LYS A 305 -15.39 10.71 4.94
CA LYS A 305 -14.80 9.41 5.36
C LYS A 305 -15.34 8.95 6.71
N MET A 306 -15.53 9.87 7.65
CA MET A 306 -16.14 9.55 8.94
C MET A 306 -17.58 9.04 8.77
N ALA A 307 -18.39 9.74 7.98
CA ALA A 307 -19.79 9.40 7.78
C ALA A 307 -19.98 8.14 6.93
N ARG A 308 -19.24 7.99 5.83
CA ARG A 308 -19.50 6.98 4.80
C ARG A 308 -18.66 5.71 4.93
N GLU A 309 -17.64 5.71 5.78
CA GLU A 309 -16.78 4.53 5.96
C GLU A 309 -16.65 4.13 7.42
N VAL A 310 -16.20 5.05 8.29
CA VAL A 310 -16.00 4.74 9.72
C VAL A 310 -17.33 4.39 10.39
N ASN A 311 -18.32 5.29 10.32
CA ASN A 311 -19.60 5.09 10.98
C ASN A 311 -20.40 3.93 10.35
N GLU A 312 -20.32 3.76 9.04
CA GLU A 312 -20.98 2.65 8.34
C GLU A 312 -20.45 1.29 8.85
N ILE A 313 -19.14 1.12 9.01
CA ILE A 313 -18.59 -0.12 9.56
C ILE A 313 -18.91 -0.27 11.05
N ARG A 314 -18.83 0.82 11.83
CA ARG A 314 -19.09 0.82 13.28
C ARG A 314 -20.51 0.33 13.62
N LEU A 315 -21.50 0.68 12.80
CA LEU A 315 -22.91 0.36 13.06
C LEU A 315 -23.29 -1.09 12.71
N ARG A 316 -22.40 -1.85 12.06
CA ARG A 316 -22.71 -3.16 11.50
C ARG A 316 -22.00 -4.25 12.29
N PRO A 317 -22.74 -5.13 12.99
CA PRO A 317 -22.16 -6.30 13.62
C PRO A 317 -21.38 -7.13 12.59
N VAL A 318 -20.20 -7.60 12.96
CA VAL A 318 -19.36 -8.41 12.08
C VAL A 318 -19.52 -9.90 12.40
N PRO A 319 -19.39 -10.82 11.41
CA PRO A 319 -19.66 -12.25 11.65
C PRO A 319 -18.89 -12.87 12.83
N TYR A 320 -17.65 -12.43 13.06
CA TYR A 320 -16.83 -12.94 14.16
C TYR A 320 -17.32 -12.53 15.56
N GLU A 321 -18.08 -11.43 15.68
CA GLU A 321 -18.70 -11.03 16.97
C GLU A 321 -19.72 -12.05 17.45
N PHE A 322 -20.41 -12.75 16.56
CA PHE A 322 -21.31 -13.84 16.95
C PHE A 322 -20.53 -15.02 17.52
N CYS A 323 -19.34 -15.33 16.98
CA CYS A 323 -18.48 -16.37 17.57
C CYS A 323 -17.96 -15.99 18.96
N LEU A 324 -17.79 -14.69 19.24
CA LEU A 324 -17.23 -14.20 20.50
C LEU A 324 -18.31 -13.97 21.58
N TYR A 325 -19.52 -13.59 21.18
CA TYR A 325 -20.49 -12.97 22.07
C TYR A 325 -21.89 -13.56 22.02
N TYR A 326 -22.17 -14.55 21.15
CA TYR A 326 -23.52 -15.11 21.02
C TYR A 326 -23.96 -15.90 22.28
N ASP A 327 -23.01 -16.45 23.02
CA ASP A 327 -23.22 -17.32 24.18
C ASP A 327 -22.98 -16.64 25.54
N ILE A 328 -22.90 -15.30 25.57
CA ILE A 328 -22.79 -14.52 26.82
C ILE A 328 -23.96 -14.78 27.77
#